data_AF-A0A1G3H5X9-F1
#
_entry.id   AF-A0A1G3H5X9-F1
#
_cell.length_a   1.000
_cell.length_b   1.000
_cell.length_c   1.000
_cell.angle_alpha   90.00
_cell.angle_beta   90.00
_cell.angle_gamma   90.00
#
_symmetry.space_group_name_H-M   'P 1'
#
loop_
_entity.id
_entity.type
_entity.pdbx_description
1 polymer ?
#
loop_
_entity_poly.entity_id
_entity_poly.type
_entity_poly.pdbx_seq_one_letter_code
_entity_poly.pdbx_strand_id
1 'polypeptide(L)'
;MIQEITNDYLTPEEQQASYLRPNGRHESVFDSIRWYVRFVGRENNIIEFVERGWYRMPSGEQAADNNDDGIDEEIAEEAGPTTDGWIYAFTFPELIRNEPFPIKIGMTIRDVEERVADQCKGSAMFSTPKILKSWGVQKVSLTERTVQNLLKLSGQWKSEAPGSEWFVTTLAEIERVMGIVQKETR
;
A
#
# COMPACT_ATOMS: atom_id res chain seq x y z
N MET A 1 8.48 27.84 -8.27
CA MET A 1 7.46 26.77 -8.36
C MET A 1 7.03 26.18 -7.02
N ILE A 2 7.87 25.47 -6.23
CA ILE A 2 7.38 24.93 -4.92
C ILE A 2 6.83 26.05 -4.04
N GLN A 3 7.53 27.18 -3.91
CA GLN A 3 7.05 28.35 -3.17
C GLN A 3 5.75 28.93 -3.75
N GLU A 4 5.64 29.05 -5.07
CA GLU A 4 4.46 29.64 -5.74
C GLU A 4 3.22 28.75 -5.56
N ILE A 5 3.36 27.45 -5.83
CA ILE A 5 2.30 26.47 -5.57
C ILE A 5 1.96 26.43 -4.08
N THR A 6 2.98 26.43 -3.21
CA THR A 6 2.71 26.45 -1.76
C THR A 6 1.96 27.72 -1.34
N ASN A 7 2.25 28.87 -1.96
CA ASN A 7 1.53 30.12 -1.70
C ASN A 7 0.08 30.10 -2.19
N ASP A 8 -0.25 29.27 -3.18
CA ASP A 8 -1.63 29.11 -3.66
C ASP A 8 -2.50 28.31 -2.68
N TYR A 9 -1.88 27.48 -1.83
CA TYR A 9 -2.59 26.56 -0.92
C TYR A 9 -2.33 26.79 0.57
N LEU A 10 -1.28 27.51 0.95
CA LEU A 10 -0.88 27.77 2.33
C LEU A 10 -0.53 29.24 2.53
N THR A 11 -1.02 29.80 3.63
CA THR A 11 -0.67 31.17 4.03
C THR A 11 0.78 31.27 4.52
N PRO A 12 1.40 32.47 4.49
CA PRO A 12 2.77 32.65 4.97
C PRO A 12 2.99 32.23 6.43
N GLU A 13 1.97 32.37 7.28
CA GLU A 13 2.02 31.96 8.68
C GLU A 13 2.01 30.43 8.82
N GLU A 14 1.17 29.74 8.04
CA GLU A 14 1.13 28.27 8.01
C GLU A 14 2.41 27.67 7.43
N GLN A 15 3.02 28.35 6.46
CA GLN A 15 4.30 27.92 5.88
C GLN A 15 5.46 28.03 6.89
N GLN A 16 5.44 29.08 7.72
CA GLN A 16 6.44 29.31 8.77
C GLN A 16 6.15 28.56 10.07
N ALA A 17 4.95 27.98 10.21
CA ALA A 17 4.63 27.12 11.33
C ALA A 17 5.67 26.01 11.44
N SER A 18 6.21 25.83 12.65
CA SER A 18 7.26 24.85 12.91
C SER A 18 6.73 23.76 13.84
N TYR A 19 7.23 22.55 13.62
CA TYR A 19 6.91 21.40 14.45
C TYR A 19 8.17 20.62 14.81
N LEU A 20 8.11 19.92 15.94
CA LEU A 20 9.23 19.10 16.42
C LEU A 20 9.23 17.77 15.66
N ARG A 21 10.31 17.49 14.95
CA ARG A 21 10.51 16.19 14.29
C ARG A 21 11.01 15.15 15.29
N PRO A 22 10.85 13.83 15.01
CA PRO A 22 11.32 12.76 15.90
C PRO A 22 12.83 12.81 16.21
N ASN A 23 13.62 13.47 15.35
CA ASN A 23 15.06 13.69 15.54
C ASN A 23 15.39 14.90 16.46
N GLY A 24 14.38 15.52 17.08
CA GLY A 24 14.51 16.65 17.99
C GLY A 24 14.75 18.00 17.31
N ARG A 25 14.77 18.07 15.97
CA ARG A 25 14.91 19.34 15.23
C ARG A 25 13.55 19.96 14.97
N HIS A 26 13.49 21.28 15.06
CA HIS A 26 12.33 22.04 14.61
C HIS A 26 12.46 22.30 13.13
N GLU A 27 11.41 21.99 12.37
CA GLU A 27 11.35 22.30 10.95
C GLU A 27 10.05 23.00 10.61
N SER A 28 10.14 23.91 9.64
CA SER A 28 8.98 24.58 9.09
C SER A 28 8.17 23.61 8.22
N VAL A 29 6.87 23.85 8.13
CA VAL A 29 5.98 23.16 7.18
C VAL A 29 6.53 23.31 5.75
N PHE A 30 7.01 24.50 5.39
CA PHE A 30 7.58 24.73 4.07
C PHE A 30 8.85 23.91 3.79
N ASP A 31 9.78 23.82 4.75
CA ASP A 31 11.00 23.02 4.60
C ASP A 31 10.67 21.53 4.46
N SER A 32 9.62 21.08 5.14
CA SER A 32 9.13 19.70 5.07
C SER A 32 8.53 19.37 3.70
N ILE A 33 7.69 20.26 3.16
CA ILE A 33 7.13 20.14 1.81
C ILE A 33 8.25 20.15 0.78
N ARG A 34 9.20 21.07 0.91
CA ARG A 34 10.35 21.18 0.01
C ARG A 34 11.23 19.92 0.05
N TRP A 35 11.47 19.37 1.24
CA TRP A 35 12.20 18.12 1.40
C TRP A 35 11.43 16.95 0.77
N TYR A 36 10.14 16.82 1.05
CA TYR A 36 9.29 15.77 0.51
C TYR A 36 9.28 15.77 -1.03
N VAL A 37 9.04 16.92 -1.66
CA VAL A 37 9.02 17.02 -3.13
C VAL A 37 10.38 16.64 -3.73
N ARG A 38 11.49 17.00 -3.08
CA ARG A 38 12.84 16.66 -3.54
C ARG A 38 13.18 15.19 -3.34
N PHE A 39 12.73 14.60 -2.23
CA PHE A 39 13.01 13.23 -1.84
C PHE A 39 12.15 12.27 -2.66
N VAL A 40 10.83 12.43 -2.59
CA VAL A 40 9.86 11.60 -3.30
C VAL A 40 9.98 11.74 -4.81
N GLY A 41 10.20 12.96 -5.31
CA GLY A 41 10.36 13.20 -6.73
C GLY A 41 11.62 12.57 -7.33
N ARG A 42 12.68 12.41 -6.53
CA ARG A 42 13.96 11.85 -6.99
C ARG A 42 14.08 10.35 -6.78
N GLU A 43 13.47 9.80 -5.72
CA GLU A 43 13.52 8.37 -5.44
C GLU A 43 12.47 7.56 -6.19
N ASN A 44 11.28 8.12 -6.45
CA ASN A 44 10.17 7.36 -7.06
C ASN A 44 10.00 7.61 -8.57
N ASN A 45 10.91 8.35 -9.22
CA ASN A 45 10.86 8.67 -10.66
C ASN A 45 9.53 9.31 -11.15
N ILE A 46 8.71 9.86 -10.23
CA ILE A 46 7.38 10.45 -10.51
C ILE A 46 7.53 11.77 -11.30
N ILE A 47 8.66 12.48 -11.10
CA ILE A 47 8.96 13.75 -11.75
C ILE A 47 10.44 13.80 -12.15
N GLU A 48 10.72 14.12 -13.42
CA GLU A 48 12.09 14.30 -13.89
C GLU A 48 12.59 15.69 -13.50
N PHE A 49 13.73 15.72 -12.80
CA PHE A 49 14.46 16.97 -12.57
C PHE A 49 15.14 17.41 -13.87
N VAL A 50 14.76 18.57 -14.39
CA VAL A 50 15.34 19.13 -15.61
C VAL A 50 16.58 19.95 -15.26
N GLU A 51 16.40 21.13 -14.65
CA GLU A 51 17.49 21.95 -14.10
C GLU A 51 16.93 23.14 -13.27
N ARG A 52 17.75 23.80 -12.44
CA ARG A 52 17.39 25.03 -11.67
C ARG A 52 16.09 24.96 -10.85
N GLY A 53 15.67 23.77 -10.41
CA GLY A 53 14.43 23.59 -9.65
C GLY A 53 13.17 23.45 -10.51
N TRP A 54 13.34 23.26 -11.82
CA TRP A 54 12.28 22.89 -12.75
C TRP A 54 12.15 21.37 -12.83
N TYR A 55 10.91 20.91 -12.75
CA TYR A 55 10.54 19.50 -12.83
C TYR A 55 9.52 19.33 -13.95
N ARG A 56 9.55 18.18 -14.63
CA ARG A 56 8.56 17.82 -15.65
C ARG A 56 8.04 16.42 -15.41
N MET A 57 6.81 16.17 -15.85
CA MET A 57 6.30 14.79 -15.95
C MET A 57 7.10 14.05 -17.03
N PRO A 58 7.47 12.77 -16.83
CA PRO A 58 8.13 11.98 -17.86
C PRO A 58 7.28 11.98 -19.14
N SER A 59 7.87 12.38 -20.27
CA SER A 59 7.16 12.45 -21.55
C SER A 59 7.14 11.08 -22.23
N GLY A 60 6.10 10.32 -21.95
CA GLY A 60 5.72 9.07 -22.60
C GLY A 60 4.34 8.66 -22.08
N GLU A 61 3.56 7.89 -22.83
CA GLU A 61 2.27 7.32 -22.40
C GLU A 61 2.46 6.24 -21.30
N GLN A 62 3.24 6.56 -20.28
CA GLN A 62 3.12 5.97 -18.97
C GLN A 62 2.43 7.04 -18.15
N ALA A 63 1.09 7.06 -18.23
CA ALA A 63 0.34 7.42 -17.04
C ALA A 63 1.04 6.67 -15.91
N ALA A 64 1.50 7.40 -14.90
CA ALA A 64 2.03 6.78 -13.70
C ALA A 64 0.94 5.83 -13.22
N ASP A 65 1.12 4.57 -13.59
CA ASP A 65 0.54 3.44 -12.91
C ASP A 65 1.19 3.55 -11.54
N ASN A 66 0.60 4.39 -10.69
CA ASN A 66 0.87 4.39 -9.27
C ASN A 66 0.22 3.11 -8.72
N ASN A 67 0.55 1.96 -9.32
CA ASN A 67 0.94 0.79 -8.58
C ASN A 67 2.15 1.24 -7.77
N ASP A 68 1.89 1.89 -6.64
CA ASP A 68 2.73 1.70 -5.46
C ASP A 68 2.58 0.24 -5.04
N ASP A 69 3.08 -0.65 -5.89
CA ASP A 69 3.53 -1.98 -5.54
C ASP A 69 4.88 -1.78 -4.85
N GLY A 70 4.86 -1.15 -3.67
CA GLY A 70 5.97 -1.18 -2.70
C GLY A 70 6.26 -2.60 -2.18
N ILE A 71 5.99 -3.63 -2.99
CA ILE A 71 6.16 -5.07 -2.74
C ILE A 71 6.35 -5.88 -4.05
N ASP A 72 6.40 -5.30 -5.26
CA ASP A 72 6.72 -6.13 -6.44
C ASP A 72 8.23 -6.40 -6.58
N GLU A 73 9.08 -5.68 -5.85
CA GLU A 73 10.54 -5.86 -5.94
C GLU A 73 11.14 -6.83 -4.90
N GLU A 74 10.39 -7.31 -3.89
CA GLU A 74 10.93 -8.31 -2.93
C GLU A 74 10.65 -9.78 -3.34
N ILE A 75 9.95 -10.03 -4.46
CA ILE A 75 9.77 -11.38 -5.03
C ILE A 75 10.07 -11.41 -6.54
N ALA A 76 11.04 -10.60 -6.98
CA ALA A 76 11.64 -10.74 -8.31
C ALA A 76 12.79 -11.76 -8.34
N GLU A 77 13.08 -12.46 -7.23
CA GLU A 77 14.10 -13.52 -7.20
C GLU A 77 13.51 -14.91 -6.95
N GLU A 78 13.66 -15.72 -7.99
CA GLU A 78 13.64 -17.17 -8.03
C GLU A 78 12.28 -17.88 -7.92
N ALA A 79 11.85 -18.39 -9.09
CA ALA A 79 11.19 -19.68 -9.16
C ALA A 79 12.13 -20.77 -8.59
N GLY A 80 12.13 -20.91 -7.26
CA GLY A 80 12.89 -21.88 -6.45
C GLY A 80 12.12 -22.19 -5.13
N PRO A 81 12.42 -23.30 -4.42
CA PRO A 81 11.42 -24.14 -3.78
C PRO A 81 10.84 -23.57 -2.47
N THR A 82 9.50 -23.67 -2.32
CA THR A 82 8.77 -23.62 -1.03
C THR A 82 9.13 -22.44 -0.12
N THR A 83 8.77 -21.23 -0.53
CA THR A 83 8.60 -20.12 0.42
C THR A 83 7.32 -20.31 1.20
N ASP A 84 7.45 -20.97 2.36
CA ASP A 84 6.40 -21.04 3.35
C ASP A 84 6.18 -19.65 3.94
N GLY A 85 4.93 -19.27 4.14
CA GLY A 85 4.57 -17.94 4.60
C GLY A 85 3.12 -17.89 5.07
N TRP A 86 2.61 -16.67 5.18
CA TRP A 86 1.29 -16.38 5.68
C TRP A 86 0.49 -15.59 4.66
N ILE A 87 -0.72 -16.05 4.38
CA ILE A 87 -1.77 -15.21 3.82
C ILE A 87 -2.48 -14.55 4.98
N TYR A 88 -2.82 -13.27 4.85
CA TYR A 88 -3.59 -12.57 5.87
C TYR A 88 -4.72 -11.76 5.24
N ALA A 89 -5.80 -11.62 6.01
CA ALA A 89 -6.93 -10.77 5.70
C ALA A 89 -7.05 -9.71 6.79
N PHE A 90 -7.07 -8.44 6.40
CA PHE A 90 -7.29 -7.34 7.34
C PHE A 90 -8.26 -6.31 6.79
N THR A 91 -8.81 -5.50 7.70
CA THR A 91 -9.70 -4.39 7.39
C THR A 91 -9.48 -3.26 8.40
N PHE A 92 -10.20 -2.16 8.24
CA PHE A 92 -10.26 -1.11 9.25
C PHE A 92 -11.55 -1.22 10.07
N PRO A 93 -11.53 -0.96 11.39
CA PRO A 93 -12.70 -1.08 12.25
C PRO A 93 -13.94 -0.33 11.73
N GLU A 94 -13.75 0.82 11.09
CA GLU A 94 -14.81 1.67 10.54
C GLU A 94 -15.50 1.07 9.32
N LEU A 95 -14.85 0.11 8.65
CA LEU A 95 -15.36 -0.55 7.46
C LEU A 95 -16.17 -1.80 7.78
N ILE A 96 -16.10 -2.31 9.02
CA ILE A 96 -16.76 -3.56 9.42
C ILE A 96 -18.28 -3.36 9.45
N ARG A 97 -19.00 -4.23 8.74
CA ARG A 97 -20.47 -4.26 8.68
C ARG A 97 -20.97 -5.70 8.80
N ASN A 98 -22.26 -5.88 9.06
CA ASN A 98 -22.91 -7.20 9.03
C ASN A 98 -23.11 -7.74 7.59
N GLU A 99 -22.91 -6.88 6.59
CA GLU A 99 -22.91 -7.20 5.17
C GLU A 99 -21.47 -7.37 4.67
N PRO A 100 -21.23 -7.92 3.46
CA PRO A 100 -19.91 -7.94 2.83
C PRO A 100 -19.25 -6.56 2.91
N PHE A 101 -18.01 -6.54 3.38
CA PHE A 101 -17.27 -5.30 3.63
C PHE A 101 -15.86 -5.37 3.02
N PRO A 102 -15.19 -4.21 2.84
CA PRO A 102 -13.84 -4.19 2.28
C PRO A 102 -12.84 -4.91 3.17
N ILE A 103 -12.20 -5.94 2.60
CA ILE A 103 -11.13 -6.72 3.22
C ILE A 103 -9.96 -6.70 2.25
N LYS A 104 -8.78 -6.35 2.75
CA LYS A 104 -7.52 -6.49 2.02
C LYS A 104 -6.93 -7.86 2.29
N ILE A 105 -6.48 -8.53 1.24
CA ILE A 105 -5.84 -9.85 1.31
C ILE A 105 -4.42 -9.70 0.80
N GLY A 106 -3.45 -9.93 1.68
CA GLY A 106 -2.04 -9.84 1.35
C GLY A 106 -1.27 -11.07 1.84
N MET A 107 0.03 -11.05 1.57
CA MET A 107 0.95 -12.10 1.97
C MET A 107 2.20 -11.56 2.67
N THR A 108 2.83 -12.43 3.46
CA THR A 108 4.12 -12.17 4.08
C THR A 108 4.86 -13.48 4.31
N ILE A 109 6.19 -13.45 4.21
CA ILE A 109 7.07 -14.52 4.68
C ILE A 109 7.54 -14.30 6.13
N ARG A 110 7.23 -13.12 6.70
CA ARG A 110 7.59 -12.69 8.05
C ARG A 110 6.36 -12.67 8.96
N ASP A 111 6.45 -11.92 10.06
CA ASP A 111 5.33 -11.69 10.96
C ASP A 111 4.19 -10.90 10.27
N VAL A 112 2.95 -11.29 10.54
CA VAL A 112 1.75 -10.69 9.92
C VAL A 112 1.44 -9.34 10.55
N GLU A 113 1.59 -9.19 11.86
CA GLU A 113 1.27 -7.94 12.57
C GLU A 113 2.25 -6.84 12.16
N GLU A 114 3.54 -7.16 12.12
CA GLU A 114 4.58 -6.23 11.67
C GLU A 114 4.34 -5.79 10.22
N ARG A 115 4.02 -6.74 9.33
CA ARG A 115 3.73 -6.44 7.92
C ARG A 115 2.55 -5.49 7.75
N VAL A 116 1.44 -5.79 8.44
CA VAL A 116 0.21 -4.99 8.35
C VAL A 116 0.43 -3.60 8.97
N ALA A 117 1.19 -3.51 10.07
CA ALA A 117 1.56 -2.23 10.67
C ALA A 117 2.40 -1.39 9.72
N ASP A 118 3.38 -1.98 9.05
CA ASP A 118 4.24 -1.28 8.08
C ASP A 118 3.46 -0.77 6.87
N GLN A 119 2.52 -1.57 6.33
CA GLN A 119 1.62 -1.11 5.26
C GLN A 119 0.75 0.07 5.69
N CYS A 120 0.35 0.12 6.98
CA CYS A 120 -0.49 1.20 7.49
C CYS A 120 0.30 2.46 7.88
N LYS A 121 1.60 2.34 8.24
CA LYS A 121 2.47 3.49 8.55
C LYS A 121 2.62 4.48 7.39
N GLY A 122 2.61 3.97 6.15
CA GLY A 122 2.65 4.78 4.92
C GLY A 122 1.28 5.30 4.48
N SER A 123 0.19 4.80 5.08
CA SER A 123 -1.16 5.19 4.69
C SER A 123 -1.63 6.44 5.43
N ALA A 124 -2.44 7.28 4.79
CA ALA A 124 -3.04 8.46 5.43
C ALA A 124 -4.16 8.12 6.44
N MET A 125 -4.30 6.85 6.83
CA MET A 125 -5.33 6.38 7.76
C MET A 125 -4.80 6.38 9.20
N PHE A 126 -5.50 7.09 10.08
CA PHE A 126 -5.18 7.18 11.52
C PHE A 126 -5.67 5.98 12.33
N SER A 127 -6.46 5.10 11.72
CA SER A 127 -7.10 3.96 12.38
C SER A 127 -6.18 2.74 12.38
N THR A 128 -6.12 2.06 13.53
CA THR A 128 -5.36 0.81 13.65
C THR A 128 -6.03 -0.29 12.81
N PRO A 129 -5.29 -0.94 11.88
CA PRO A 129 -5.85 -2.05 11.10
C PRO A 129 -6.23 -3.21 12.02
N LYS A 130 -7.32 -3.90 11.68
CA LYS A 130 -7.75 -5.13 12.33
C LYS A 130 -7.47 -6.31 11.44
N ILE A 131 -6.51 -7.15 11.85
CA ILE A 131 -6.29 -8.47 11.24
C ILE A 131 -7.50 -9.34 11.60
N LEU A 132 -8.18 -9.84 10.56
CA LEU A 132 -9.33 -10.71 10.70
C LEU A 132 -8.89 -12.16 10.88
N LYS A 133 -7.91 -12.58 10.06
CA LYS A 133 -7.36 -13.94 10.09
C LYS A 133 -6.04 -14.02 9.32
N SER A 134 -5.23 -15.01 9.67
CA SER A 134 -4.05 -15.42 8.92
C SER A 134 -4.04 -16.94 8.71
N TRP A 135 -3.39 -17.38 7.63
CA TRP A 135 -3.27 -18.78 7.24
C TRP A 135 -1.83 -19.08 6.84
N GLY A 136 -1.20 -20.03 7.52
CA GLY A 136 0.09 -20.57 7.11
C GLY A 136 -0.06 -21.39 5.83
N VAL A 137 0.73 -21.09 4.81
CA VAL A 137 0.67 -21.72 3.49
C VAL A 137 2.06 -21.99 2.94
N GLN A 138 2.17 -22.98 2.07
CA GLN A 138 3.37 -23.20 1.26
C GLN A 138 3.23 -22.46 -0.06
N LYS A 139 4.36 -22.06 -0.67
CA LYS A 139 4.37 -21.32 -1.94
C LYS A 139 3.46 -20.07 -1.83
N VAL A 140 3.76 -19.22 -0.85
CA VAL A 140 2.87 -18.13 -0.41
C VAL A 140 2.46 -17.20 -1.56
N SER A 141 3.38 -16.84 -2.46
CA SER A 141 3.11 -15.95 -3.60
C SER A 141 2.14 -16.57 -4.61
N LEU A 142 2.27 -17.87 -4.89
CA LEU A 142 1.34 -18.57 -5.78
C LEU A 142 -0.04 -18.66 -5.13
N THR A 143 -0.08 -19.00 -3.85
CA THR A 143 -1.33 -19.13 -3.09
C THR A 143 -2.08 -17.80 -3.03
N GLU A 144 -1.37 -16.71 -2.74
CA GLU A 144 -1.94 -15.35 -2.70
C GLU A 144 -2.57 -14.97 -4.05
N ARG A 145 -1.80 -15.10 -5.13
CA ARG A 145 -2.27 -14.76 -6.47
C ARG A 145 -3.47 -15.60 -6.89
N THR A 146 -3.49 -16.89 -6.56
CA THR A 146 -4.63 -17.76 -6.84
C THR A 146 -5.87 -17.32 -6.05
N VAL A 147 -5.73 -17.03 -4.76
CA VAL A 147 -6.84 -16.56 -3.90
C VAL A 147 -7.41 -15.25 -4.43
N GLN A 148 -6.55 -14.26 -4.71
CA GLN A 148 -6.98 -12.98 -5.25
C GLN A 148 -7.67 -13.13 -6.61
N ASN A 149 -7.15 -13.97 -7.51
CA ASN A 149 -7.80 -14.23 -8.81
C ASN A 149 -9.17 -14.90 -8.66
N LEU A 150 -9.31 -15.88 -7.76
CA LEU A 150 -10.60 -16.51 -7.49
C LEU A 150 -11.62 -15.52 -6.92
N LEU A 151 -11.18 -14.61 -6.04
CA LEU A 151 -12.05 -13.55 -5.52
C LEU A 151 -12.40 -12.49 -6.57
N LYS A 152 -11.46 -12.14 -7.47
CA LYS A 152 -11.74 -11.30 -8.65
C LYS A 152 -12.81 -11.94 -9.54
N LEU A 153 -12.69 -13.24 -9.83
CA LEU A 153 -13.67 -14.00 -10.61
C LEU A 153 -15.05 -14.08 -9.95
N SER A 154 -15.11 -14.06 -8.61
CA SER A 154 -16.36 -14.03 -7.86
C SER A 154 -17.10 -12.68 -7.91
N GLY A 155 -16.54 -11.66 -8.58
CA GLY A 155 -17.13 -10.34 -8.73
C GLY A 155 -17.00 -9.46 -7.48
N GLN A 156 -16.14 -9.84 -6.53
CA GLN A 156 -16.00 -9.17 -5.23
C GLN A 156 -14.89 -8.12 -5.22
N TRP A 157 -14.19 -7.92 -6.34
CA TRP A 157 -13.08 -6.99 -6.42
C TRP A 157 -13.56 -5.53 -6.38
N LYS A 158 -12.94 -4.72 -5.50
CA LYS A 158 -13.24 -3.29 -5.40
C LYS A 158 -12.31 -2.52 -6.32
N SER A 159 -12.73 -2.32 -7.58
CA SER A 159 -11.96 -1.60 -8.60
C SER A 159 -11.68 -0.12 -8.26
N GLU A 160 -12.45 0.47 -7.35
CA GLU A 160 -12.30 1.87 -6.91
C GLU A 160 -11.31 2.04 -5.73
N ALA A 161 -10.83 0.95 -5.14
CA ALA A 161 -9.90 1.02 -4.02
C ALA A 161 -8.45 1.17 -4.52
N PRO A 162 -7.57 1.82 -3.73
CA PRO A 162 -6.14 1.85 -4.05
C PRO A 162 -5.54 0.45 -3.94
N GLY A 163 -4.97 -0.04 -5.04
CA GLY A 163 -4.34 -1.36 -5.15
C GLY A 163 -5.28 -2.49 -5.60
N SER A 164 -4.70 -3.60 -6.08
CA SER A 164 -5.45 -4.70 -6.69
C SER A 164 -5.96 -5.77 -5.70
N GLU A 165 -5.77 -5.52 -4.40
CA GLU A 165 -5.88 -6.51 -3.32
C GLU A 165 -7.09 -6.31 -2.38
N TRP A 166 -7.99 -5.37 -2.72
CA TRP A 166 -9.18 -5.07 -1.90
C TRP A 166 -10.44 -5.72 -2.46
N PHE A 167 -11.19 -6.38 -1.57
CA PHE A 167 -12.39 -7.14 -1.92
C PHE A 167 -13.55 -6.78 -1.00
N VAL A 168 -14.75 -6.57 -1.54
CA VAL A 168 -15.98 -6.46 -0.77
C VAL A 168 -16.53 -7.87 -0.54
N THR A 169 -16.20 -8.45 0.61
CA THR A 169 -16.47 -9.88 0.88
C THR A 169 -16.72 -10.15 2.36
N THR A 170 -16.86 -11.42 2.72
CA THR A 170 -16.99 -11.89 4.10
C THR A 170 -15.84 -12.84 4.45
N LEU A 171 -15.51 -12.95 5.73
CA LEU A 171 -14.47 -13.89 6.17
C LEU A 171 -14.80 -15.34 5.78
N ALA A 172 -16.07 -15.73 5.82
CA ALA A 172 -16.52 -17.07 5.44
C ALA A 172 -16.29 -17.38 3.94
N GLU A 173 -16.39 -16.38 3.07
CA GLU A 173 -16.06 -16.52 1.64
C GLU A 173 -14.56 -16.74 1.45
N ILE A 174 -13.74 -15.92 2.10
CA ILE A 174 -12.27 -16.03 2.04
C ILE A 174 -11.85 -17.42 2.54
N GLU A 175 -12.41 -17.89 3.65
CA GLU A 175 -12.15 -19.23 4.17
C GLU A 175 -12.52 -20.34 3.20
N ARG A 176 -13.63 -20.19 2.45
CA ARG A 176 -14.03 -21.14 1.43
C ARG A 176 -13.02 -21.19 0.28
N VAL A 177 -12.60 -20.03 -0.22
CA VAL A 177 -11.60 -19.91 -1.29
C VAL A 177 -10.25 -20.47 -0.83
N MET A 178 -9.79 -20.09 0.35
CA MET A 178 -8.57 -20.63 0.97
C MET A 178 -8.64 -22.15 1.10
N GLY A 179 -9.79 -22.70 1.51
CA GLY A 179 -10.00 -24.15 1.62
C GLY A 179 -9.95 -24.88 0.28
N ILE A 180 -10.31 -24.24 -0.83
CA ILE A 180 -10.14 -24.80 -2.19
C ILE A 180 -8.65 -24.77 -2.56
N VAL A 181 -7.99 -23.62 -2.42
CA VAL A 181 -6.59 -23.45 -2.82
C VAL A 181 -5.65 -24.35 -2.01
N GLN A 182 -5.85 -24.46 -0.69
CA GLN A 182 -5.03 -25.33 0.17
C GLN A 182 -5.22 -26.83 -0.11
N LYS A 183 -6.38 -27.25 -0.65
CA LYS A 183 -6.61 -28.64 -1.08
C LYS A 183 -5.86 -28.97 -2.38
N GLU A 184 -5.81 -28.03 -3.31
CA GLU A 184 -5.13 -28.21 -4.61
C GLU A 184 -3.60 -28.05 -4.53
N THR A 185 -3.10 -27.40 -3.46
CA THR A 185 -1.66 -27.11 -3.29
C THR A 185 -0.94 -28.13 -2.37
N ARG A 186 -1.69 -29.07 -1.78
CA ARG A 186 -1.16 -30.20 -0.98
C ARG A 186 -0.78 -31.39 -1.86
#